data_AF-X1PZP5-F1
#
_entry.id   AF-X1PZP5-F1
#
_cell.length_a   1.000
_cell.length_b   1.000
_cell.length_c   1.000
_cell.angle_alpha   90.00
_cell.angle_beta   90.00
_cell.angle_gamma   90.00
#
_symmetry.space_group_name_H-M   'P 1'
#
loop_
_entity.id
_entity.type
_entity.pdbx_description
1 polymer ?
#
loop_
_entity_poly.entity_id
_entity_poly.type
_entity_poly.pdbx_seq_one_letter_code
_entity_poly.pdbx_strand_id
1 'polypeptide(L)'
;ADVINLSLGSEAEDTEEDPFVQAINMLPEDKMVCAASGNEGATEVGSPAIAEKSLAIGAMDVRTGIKADFSNSGHGLDFIMPGVNIFSGVARETLLDITGGGPEAFSALSGTSMATPHMTGMVALAIDLMKQYNYRPTINTFREIGERYGEHYTTERGYGPLTYGMIKQYVQENLS
;
A
#
# COMPACT_ATOMS: atom_id res chain seq x y z
N ALA A 1 -16.72 -0.67 -4.82
CA ALA A 1 -15.87 -0.47 -3.63
C ALA A 1 -15.43 0.99 -3.57
N ASP A 2 -15.05 1.50 -2.40
CA ASP A 2 -14.42 2.83 -2.25
C ASP A 2 -12.88 2.73 -2.16
N VAL A 3 -12.38 1.59 -1.67
CA VAL A 3 -10.95 1.25 -1.62
C VAL A 3 -10.76 -0.13 -2.24
N ILE A 4 -9.77 -0.26 -3.11
CA ILE A 4 -9.45 -1.48 -3.87
C ILE A 4 -8.01 -1.87 -3.52
N ASN A 5 -7.83 -3.11 -3.07
CA ASN A 5 -6.52 -3.70 -2.78
C ASN A 5 -6.10 -4.61 -3.95
N LEU A 6 -4.98 -4.32 -4.59
CA LEU A 6 -4.38 -5.14 -5.65
C LEU A 6 -3.05 -5.73 -5.16
N SER A 7 -3.11 -6.94 -4.58
CA SER A 7 -1.96 -7.72 -4.13
C SER A 7 -1.42 -8.63 -5.24
N LEU A 8 -1.27 -8.08 -6.44
CA LEU A 8 -0.82 -8.76 -7.65
C LEU A 8 0.12 -7.83 -8.40
N GLY A 9 0.98 -8.40 -9.24
CA GLY A 9 1.78 -7.59 -10.14
C GLY A 9 2.71 -8.40 -11.02
N SER A 10 3.32 -7.69 -11.95
CA SER A 10 4.38 -8.16 -12.84
C SER A 10 5.48 -7.10 -12.92
N GLU A 11 6.56 -7.41 -13.62
CA GLU A 11 7.53 -6.40 -14.03
C GLU A 11 6.81 -5.24 -14.73
N ALA A 12 7.36 -4.02 -14.59
CA ALA A 12 6.83 -2.86 -15.27
C ALA A 12 7.04 -3.03 -16.78
N GLU A 13 5.93 -3.13 -17.51
CA GLU A 13 5.92 -2.99 -18.97
C GLU A 13 5.71 -1.51 -19.34
N ASP A 14 5.63 -1.19 -20.64
CA ASP A 14 5.25 0.16 -21.07
C ASP A 14 3.90 0.55 -20.46
N THR A 15 3.94 1.52 -19.54
CA THR A 15 2.78 1.96 -18.77
C THR A 15 1.64 2.46 -19.66
N GLU A 16 1.95 2.94 -20.87
CA GLU A 16 0.94 3.39 -21.82
C GLU A 16 0.21 2.23 -22.50
N GLU A 17 0.82 1.05 -22.59
CA GLU A 17 0.23 -0.15 -23.19
C GLU A 17 -0.35 -1.14 -22.17
N ASP A 18 -0.05 -0.95 -20.88
CA ASP A 18 -0.53 -1.83 -19.81
C ASP A 18 -2.05 -1.65 -19.55
N PRO A 19 -2.87 -2.69 -19.78
CA PRO A 19 -4.32 -2.60 -19.64
C PRO A 19 -4.79 -2.41 -18.19
N PHE A 20 -4.03 -2.89 -17.19
CA PHE A 20 -4.35 -2.67 -15.77
C PHE A 20 -4.07 -1.23 -15.37
N VAL A 21 -2.95 -0.66 -15.82
CA VAL A 21 -2.62 0.76 -15.60
C VAL A 21 -3.68 1.66 -16.22
N GLN A 22 -4.05 1.41 -17.48
CA GLN A 22 -5.12 2.15 -18.14
C GLN A 22 -6.45 2.05 -17.38
N ALA A 23 -6.85 0.85 -16.96
CA ALA A 23 -8.08 0.63 -16.22
C ALA A 23 -8.11 1.38 -14.87
N ILE A 24 -6.99 1.40 -14.14
CA ILE A 24 -6.86 2.13 -12.87
C ILE A 24 -6.94 3.65 -13.12
N ASN A 25 -6.25 4.15 -14.14
CA ASN A 25 -6.24 5.58 -14.46
C ASN A 25 -7.61 6.09 -14.97
N MET A 26 -8.47 5.19 -15.48
CA MET A 26 -9.86 5.48 -15.82
C MET A 26 -10.80 5.54 -14.62
N LEU A 27 -10.38 5.11 -13.42
CA LEU A 27 -11.26 5.15 -12.24
C LEU A 27 -11.59 6.60 -11.84
N PRO A 28 -12.82 6.83 -11.32
CA PRO A 28 -13.17 8.11 -10.72
C PRO A 28 -12.21 8.48 -9.57
N GLU A 29 -11.95 9.78 -9.39
CA GLU A 29 -11.04 10.30 -8.34
C GLU A 29 -11.38 9.86 -6.92
N ASP A 30 -12.64 9.48 -6.69
CA ASP A 30 -13.12 9.04 -5.39
C ASP A 30 -12.95 7.54 -5.12
N LYS A 31 -12.29 6.83 -6.03
CA LYS A 31 -11.90 5.42 -5.89
C LYS A 31 -10.43 5.33 -5.58
N MET A 32 -10.13 4.70 -4.45
CA MET A 32 -8.76 4.49 -4.01
C MET A 32 -8.27 3.13 -4.48
N VAL A 33 -7.07 3.09 -5.05
CA VAL A 33 -6.37 1.85 -5.36
C VAL A 33 -5.08 1.81 -4.56
N CYS A 34 -4.87 0.75 -3.80
CA CYS A 34 -3.58 0.42 -3.19
C CYS A 34 -3.05 -0.82 -3.90
N ALA A 35 -1.84 -0.74 -4.45
CA ALA A 35 -1.24 -1.81 -5.25
C ALA A 35 0.15 -2.19 -4.72
N ALA A 36 0.46 -3.48 -4.74
CA ALA A 36 1.76 -4.01 -4.32
C ALA A 36 2.85 -3.61 -5.34
N SER A 37 4.01 -3.14 -4.86
CA SER A 37 5.10 -2.70 -5.76
C SER A 37 5.85 -3.85 -6.46
N GLY A 38 5.72 -5.08 -5.96
CA GLY A 38 6.43 -6.29 -6.43
C GLY A 38 7.38 -6.89 -5.39
N ASN A 39 7.88 -8.12 -5.63
CA ASN A 39 8.67 -8.90 -4.66
C ASN A 39 10.03 -9.37 -5.21
N GLU A 40 10.54 -8.70 -6.24
CA GLU A 40 11.75 -9.08 -6.97
C GLU A 40 13.01 -8.37 -6.45
N GLY A 41 12.85 -7.41 -5.53
CA GLY A 41 13.93 -6.52 -5.08
C GLY A 41 14.40 -5.56 -6.19
N ALA A 42 13.56 -5.31 -7.18
CA ALA A 42 13.85 -4.42 -8.30
C ALA A 42 13.88 -2.95 -7.85
N THR A 43 14.60 -2.11 -8.58
CA THR A 43 14.65 -0.65 -8.37
C THR A 43 13.60 0.10 -9.19
N GLU A 44 12.55 -0.61 -9.60
CA GLU A 44 11.40 -0.07 -10.32
C GLU A 44 10.09 -0.63 -9.74
N VAL A 45 9.06 0.23 -9.65
CA VAL A 45 7.72 -0.15 -9.18
C VAL A 45 7.01 -0.92 -10.29
N GLY A 46 6.55 -2.14 -10.00
CA GLY A 46 5.89 -3.00 -10.98
C GLY A 46 4.47 -2.56 -11.34
N SER A 47 3.94 -3.18 -12.40
CA SER A 47 2.52 -3.06 -12.73
C SER A 47 1.66 -3.88 -11.77
N PRO A 48 0.47 -3.41 -11.35
CA PRO A 48 -0.17 -2.16 -11.76
C PRO A 48 0.08 -0.99 -10.79
N ALA A 49 1.01 -1.15 -9.84
CA ALA A 49 1.32 -0.11 -8.84
C ALA A 49 1.95 1.15 -9.43
N ILE A 50 2.53 1.05 -10.63
CA ILE A 50 3.05 2.21 -11.38
C ILE A 50 1.93 3.16 -11.88
N ALA A 51 0.65 2.76 -11.80
CA ALA A 51 -0.46 3.60 -12.26
C ALA A 51 -0.57 4.90 -11.45
N GLU A 52 -0.74 6.03 -12.15
CA GLU A 52 -0.84 7.37 -11.56
C GLU A 52 -1.91 7.44 -10.47
N LYS A 53 -3.07 6.81 -10.72
CA LYS A 53 -4.22 6.74 -9.80
C LYS A 53 -4.17 5.60 -8.78
N SER A 54 -2.99 5.02 -8.56
CA SER A 54 -2.77 4.07 -7.48
C SER A 54 -1.79 4.60 -6.44
N LEU A 55 -1.87 4.07 -5.22
CA LEU A 55 -0.83 4.19 -4.22
C LEU A 55 0.05 2.94 -4.29
N ALA A 56 1.32 3.12 -4.64
CA ALA A 56 2.30 2.03 -4.74
C ALA A 56 2.89 1.68 -3.37
N ILE A 57 2.72 0.42 -2.95
CA ILE A 57 3.00 -0.02 -1.58
C ILE A 57 4.14 -1.05 -1.55
N GLY A 58 5.25 -0.65 -0.93
CA GLY A 58 6.36 -1.52 -0.61
C GLY A 58 6.22 -2.18 0.76
N ALA A 59 7.10 -3.14 1.06
CA ALA A 59 7.10 -3.90 2.30
C ALA A 59 8.26 -3.50 3.22
N MET A 60 8.00 -3.46 4.52
CA MET A 60 9.01 -3.30 5.56
C MET A 60 8.86 -4.33 6.69
N ASP A 61 9.96 -4.60 7.39
CA ASP A 61 9.96 -5.30 8.67
C ASP A 61 9.76 -4.28 9.79
N VAL A 62 8.62 -4.36 10.47
CA VAL A 62 8.26 -3.47 11.58
C VAL A 62 9.17 -3.60 12.79
N ARG A 63 9.86 -4.73 12.94
CA ARG A 63 10.76 -4.98 14.09
C ARG A 63 12.07 -4.23 13.94
N THR A 64 12.52 -4.02 12.71
CA THR A 64 13.79 -3.33 12.42
C THR A 64 13.56 -1.92 11.88
N GLY A 65 12.36 -1.63 11.35
CA GLY A 65 12.07 -0.39 10.64
C GLY A 65 12.61 -0.35 9.21
N ILE A 66 13.21 -1.45 8.73
CA ILE A 66 13.94 -1.52 7.46
C ILE A 66 13.02 -2.05 6.36
N LYS A 67 13.15 -1.49 5.14
CA LYS A 67 12.49 -2.03 3.93
C LYS A 67 12.91 -3.48 3.71
N ALA A 68 11.98 -4.33 3.30
CA ALA A 68 12.33 -5.69 2.94
C ALA A 68 13.20 -5.72 1.67
N ASP A 69 14.22 -6.58 1.66
CA ASP A 69 15.14 -6.72 0.52
C ASP A 69 14.42 -7.14 -0.76
N PHE A 70 13.36 -7.96 -0.64
CA PHE A 70 12.52 -8.38 -1.77
C PHE A 70 11.58 -7.26 -2.26
N SER A 71 11.32 -6.21 -1.48
CA SER A 71 10.34 -5.20 -1.88
C SER A 71 10.90 -4.38 -3.02
N ASN A 72 10.18 -4.32 -4.14
CA ASN A 72 10.53 -3.39 -5.21
C ASN A 72 10.48 -1.95 -4.70
N SER A 73 11.42 -1.15 -5.18
CA SER A 73 11.58 0.28 -4.92
C SER A 73 11.53 1.06 -6.23
N GLY A 74 11.71 2.38 -6.22
CA GLY A 74 11.84 3.18 -7.44
C GLY A 74 11.06 4.48 -7.42
N HIS A 75 11.08 5.17 -8.55
CA HIS A 75 10.20 6.33 -8.76
C HIS A 75 8.74 5.88 -8.77
N GLY A 76 7.88 6.62 -8.08
CA GLY A 76 6.46 6.30 -7.96
C GLY A 76 6.11 5.43 -6.75
N LEU A 77 7.07 4.97 -5.96
CA LEU A 77 6.79 4.31 -4.68
C LEU A 77 6.22 5.33 -3.68
N ASP A 78 4.99 5.13 -3.20
CA ASP A 78 4.34 6.08 -2.31
C ASP A 78 4.66 5.81 -0.84
N PHE A 79 4.48 4.56 -0.37
CA PHE A 79 4.66 4.20 1.03
C PHE A 79 5.25 2.80 1.18
N ILE A 80 5.90 2.55 2.31
CA ILE A 80 6.22 1.18 2.74
C ILE A 80 5.36 0.83 3.96
N MET A 81 4.79 -0.38 3.95
CA MET A 81 3.90 -0.82 5.02
C MET A 81 4.35 -2.18 5.59
N PRO A 82 3.86 -2.59 6.77
CA PRO A 82 4.23 -3.87 7.38
C PRO A 82 4.01 -5.04 6.42
N GLY A 83 5.09 -5.69 5.99
CA GLY A 83 5.04 -6.75 4.97
C GLY A 83 5.95 -7.95 5.25
N VAL A 84 6.62 -8.00 6.41
CA VAL A 84 7.50 -9.11 6.79
C VAL A 84 6.96 -9.81 8.03
N ASN A 85 6.85 -11.13 7.96
CA ASN A 85 6.31 -12.00 9.02
C ASN A 85 4.95 -11.52 9.54
N ILE A 86 4.07 -11.15 8.61
CA ILE A 86 2.71 -10.71 8.92
C ILE A 86 1.86 -11.93 9.19
N PHE A 87 1.37 -12.00 10.42
CA PHE A 87 0.51 -13.08 10.88
C PHE A 87 -0.95 -12.78 10.53
N SER A 88 -1.59 -13.68 9.78
CA SER A 88 -2.97 -13.51 9.34
C SER A 88 -3.71 -14.84 9.24
N GLY A 89 -5.03 -14.74 9.19
CA GLY A 89 -5.90 -15.89 8.99
C GLY A 89 -5.74 -16.48 7.59
N VAL A 90 -5.74 -17.80 7.50
CA VAL A 90 -5.72 -18.56 6.24
C VAL A 90 -6.87 -19.56 6.23
N ALA A 91 -7.30 -19.97 5.04
CA ALA A 91 -8.34 -20.99 4.91
C ALA A 91 -7.83 -22.33 5.45
N ARG A 92 -8.70 -23.03 6.20
CA ARG A 92 -8.38 -24.33 6.79
C ARG A 92 -8.07 -25.37 5.71
N GLU A 93 -7.25 -26.35 6.09
CA GLU A 93 -6.87 -27.49 5.25
C GLU A 93 -6.12 -27.11 3.96
N THR A 94 -5.66 -25.86 3.85
CA THR A 94 -4.78 -25.42 2.77
C THR A 94 -3.32 -25.73 3.12
N LEU A 95 -2.45 -25.72 2.10
CA LEU A 95 -1.00 -25.85 2.35
C LEU A 95 -0.49 -24.79 3.33
N LEU A 96 -1.00 -23.55 3.23
CA LEU A 96 -0.64 -22.48 4.16
C LEU A 96 -1.06 -22.77 5.60
N ASP A 97 -2.23 -23.36 5.80
CA ASP A 97 -2.67 -23.79 7.14
C ASP A 97 -1.80 -24.93 7.69
N ILE A 98 -1.46 -25.90 6.84
CA ILE A 98 -0.71 -27.10 7.25
C ILE A 98 0.77 -26.81 7.47
N THR A 99 1.39 -25.94 6.65
CA THR A 99 2.84 -25.72 6.64
C THR A 99 3.26 -24.32 7.07
N GLY A 100 2.32 -23.41 7.33
CA GLY A 100 2.58 -21.98 7.58
C GLY A 100 3.12 -21.61 8.96
N GLY A 101 3.30 -22.60 9.85
CA GLY A 101 4.00 -22.41 11.12
C GLY A 101 3.22 -21.64 12.20
N GLY A 102 1.88 -21.60 12.13
CA GLY A 102 1.01 -20.99 13.13
C GLY A 102 0.06 -21.99 13.82
N PRO A 103 -0.78 -21.53 14.76
CA PRO A 103 -2.00 -22.21 15.16
C PRO A 103 -2.91 -22.45 13.94
N GLU A 104 -3.83 -23.40 14.08
CA GLU A 104 -4.79 -23.75 13.03
C GLU A 104 -5.54 -22.51 12.49
N ALA A 105 -5.65 -22.44 11.17
CA ALA A 105 -6.19 -21.34 10.37
C ALA A 105 -5.37 -20.04 10.42
N PHE A 106 -4.09 -20.08 10.82
CA PHE A 106 -3.21 -18.92 10.81
C PHE A 106 -1.81 -19.23 10.26
N SER A 107 -1.24 -18.28 9.52
CA SER A 107 0.14 -18.36 9.01
C SER A 107 0.80 -16.99 9.05
N ALA A 108 2.12 -16.98 9.24
CA ALA A 108 2.95 -15.80 9.02
C ALA A 108 3.44 -15.80 7.56
N LEU A 109 3.22 -14.69 6.84
CA LEU A 109 3.67 -14.55 5.46
C LEU A 109 4.40 -13.21 5.27
N SER A 110 5.26 -13.17 4.25
CA SER A 110 5.99 -11.97 3.86
C SER A 110 5.77 -11.65 2.39
N GLY A 111 5.62 -10.36 2.08
CA GLY A 111 5.42 -9.88 0.72
C GLY A 111 4.84 -8.45 0.72
N THR A 112 5.02 -7.74 -0.39
CA THR A 112 4.31 -6.47 -0.65
C THR A 112 2.80 -6.70 -0.65
N SER A 113 2.34 -7.87 -1.10
CA SER A 113 0.96 -8.34 -0.96
C SER A 113 0.40 -8.30 0.48
N MET A 114 1.26 -8.36 1.49
CA MET A 114 0.89 -8.29 2.92
C MET A 114 0.99 -6.85 3.46
N ALA A 115 1.81 -6.02 2.81
CA ALA A 115 1.90 -4.59 3.09
C ALA A 115 0.68 -3.81 2.54
N THR A 116 0.24 -4.11 1.32
CA THR A 116 -0.91 -3.46 0.65
C THR A 116 -2.21 -3.46 1.47
N PRO A 117 -2.63 -4.56 2.15
CA PRO A 117 -3.84 -4.54 2.97
C PRO A 117 -3.72 -3.66 4.22
N HIS A 118 -2.51 -3.47 4.78
CA HIS A 118 -2.32 -2.50 5.86
C HIS A 118 -2.56 -1.07 5.37
N MET A 119 -2.06 -0.71 4.18
CA MET A 119 -2.35 0.59 3.56
C MET A 119 -3.85 0.73 3.28
N THR A 120 -4.46 -0.28 2.67
CA THR A 120 -5.89 -0.31 2.36
C THR A 120 -6.74 -0.04 3.61
N GLY A 121 -6.37 -0.66 4.75
CA GLY A 121 -7.00 -0.39 6.04
C GLY A 121 -6.83 1.05 6.52
N MET A 122 -5.62 1.63 6.40
CA MET A 122 -5.38 3.04 6.73
C MET A 122 -6.19 3.99 5.85
N VAL A 123 -6.26 3.73 4.55
CA VAL A 123 -7.06 4.51 3.60
C VAL A 123 -8.55 4.43 3.95
N ALA A 124 -9.07 3.25 4.29
CA ALA A 124 -10.45 3.09 4.72
C ALA A 124 -10.78 3.90 6.00
N LEU A 125 -9.89 3.87 6.99
CA LEU A 125 -10.03 4.67 8.22
C LEU A 125 -9.96 6.17 7.95
N ALA A 126 -9.05 6.61 7.06
CA ALA A 126 -8.94 8.01 6.67
C ALA A 126 -10.22 8.51 5.98
N ILE A 127 -10.79 7.71 5.06
CA ILE A 127 -12.05 8.02 4.41
C ILE A 127 -13.17 8.18 5.44
N ASP A 128 -13.29 7.26 6.41
CA ASP A 128 -14.33 7.33 7.45
C ASP A 128 -14.19 8.60 8.31
N LEU A 129 -12.96 8.94 8.72
CA LEU A 129 -12.69 10.14 9.50
C LEU A 129 -13.00 11.42 8.70
N MET A 130 -12.48 11.54 7.48
CA MET A 130 -12.62 12.74 6.66
C MET A 130 -14.05 12.99 6.18
N LYS A 131 -14.86 11.94 6.02
CA LYS A 131 -16.29 12.06 5.73
C LYS A 131 -17.04 12.86 6.80
N GLN A 132 -16.59 12.84 8.06
CA GLN A 132 -17.19 13.63 9.16
C GLN A 132 -17.03 15.15 8.94
N TYR A 133 -16.06 15.55 8.11
CA TYR A 133 -15.78 16.93 7.72
C TYR A 133 -16.30 17.27 6.32
N ASN A 134 -17.18 16.43 5.76
CA ASN A 134 -17.68 16.54 4.39
C ASN A 134 -16.54 16.58 3.34
N TYR A 135 -15.40 15.97 3.68
CA TYR A 135 -14.24 15.87 2.80
C TYR A 135 -14.11 14.43 2.28
N ARG A 136 -13.82 14.31 0.99
CA ARG A 136 -13.60 13.04 0.32
C ARG A 136 -12.16 13.04 -0.20
N PRO A 137 -11.25 12.25 0.38
CA PRO A 137 -9.87 12.24 -0.06
C PRO A 137 -9.75 11.69 -1.48
N THR A 138 -8.63 12.00 -2.13
CA THR A 138 -8.12 11.34 -3.35
C THR A 138 -6.76 10.70 -3.05
N ILE A 139 -6.18 9.97 -4.01
CA ILE A 139 -4.80 9.47 -3.90
C ILE A 139 -3.79 10.59 -3.59
N ASN A 140 -3.99 11.79 -4.14
CA ASN A 140 -3.12 12.94 -3.90
C ASN A 140 -3.25 13.47 -2.48
N THR A 141 -4.41 13.31 -1.82
CA THR A 141 -4.54 13.62 -0.39
C THR A 141 -3.55 12.78 0.42
N PHE A 142 -3.40 11.48 0.11
CA PHE A 142 -2.46 10.62 0.84
C PHE A 142 -1.01 10.99 0.55
N ARG A 143 -0.66 11.28 -0.71
CA ARG A 143 0.67 11.78 -1.07
C ARG A 143 1.00 13.07 -0.34
N GLU A 144 0.06 14.00 -0.23
CA GLU A 144 0.21 15.24 0.54
C GLU A 144 0.41 14.97 2.04
N ILE A 145 -0.33 14.03 2.63
CA ILE A 145 -0.11 13.61 4.03
C ILE A 145 1.32 13.07 4.21
N GLY A 146 1.77 12.24 3.27
CA GLY A 146 3.14 11.70 3.26
C GLY A 146 4.19 12.81 3.14
N GLU A 147 4.00 13.75 2.22
CA GLU A 147 4.92 14.87 2.00
C GLU A 147 5.04 15.78 3.23
N ARG A 148 3.92 16.06 3.91
CA ARG A 148 3.89 17.00 5.04
C ARG A 148 4.32 16.39 6.37
N TYR A 149 3.93 15.14 6.62
CA TYR A 149 4.05 14.53 7.95
C TYR A 149 4.82 13.20 7.97
N GLY A 150 5.16 12.66 6.79
CA GLY A 150 5.91 11.42 6.62
C GLY A 150 7.43 11.61 6.70
N GLU A 151 8.14 10.56 6.28
CA GLU A 151 9.59 10.63 6.06
C GLU A 151 9.90 11.48 4.81
N HIS A 152 11.13 12.01 4.72
CA HIS A 152 11.60 12.61 3.47
C HIS A 152 11.53 11.58 2.35
N TYR A 153 10.94 11.95 1.22
CA TYR A 153 10.77 11.04 0.09
C TYR A 153 12.09 10.41 -0.35
N THR A 154 12.11 9.10 -0.51
CA THR A 154 13.20 8.38 -1.18
C THR A 154 12.61 7.36 -2.14
N THR A 155 13.34 7.03 -3.21
CA THR A 155 12.92 5.94 -4.11
C THR A 155 12.86 4.59 -3.38
N GLU A 156 13.61 4.45 -2.29
CA GLU A 156 13.60 3.23 -1.47
C GLU A 156 12.34 3.10 -0.60
N ARG A 157 11.85 4.18 0.00
CA ARG A 157 10.83 4.10 1.05
C ARG A 157 9.55 4.89 0.75
N GLY A 158 9.50 5.61 -0.38
CA GLY A 158 8.49 6.64 -0.59
C GLY A 158 8.52 7.64 0.56
N TYR A 159 7.35 7.95 1.12
CA TYR A 159 7.17 8.78 2.32
C TYR A 159 7.28 8.00 3.64
N GLY A 160 7.82 6.78 3.63
CA GLY A 160 7.90 5.90 4.80
C GLY A 160 6.55 5.23 5.11
N PRO A 161 6.36 4.73 6.35
CA PRO A 161 5.07 4.16 6.76
C PRO A 161 4.03 5.23 7.07
N LEU A 162 2.88 5.16 6.40
CA LEU A 162 1.73 5.99 6.74
C LEU A 162 1.15 5.57 8.09
N THR A 163 0.96 6.53 8.99
CA THR A 163 0.36 6.28 10.30
C THR A 163 -0.99 6.99 10.46
N TYR A 164 -1.86 6.45 11.30
CA TYR A 164 -3.12 7.12 11.65
C TYR A 164 -2.90 8.47 12.37
N GLY A 165 -1.75 8.66 13.02
CA GLY A 165 -1.37 9.94 13.62
C GLY A 165 -1.25 11.05 12.57
N MET A 166 -0.55 10.78 11.47
CA MET A 166 -0.39 11.71 10.34
C MET A 166 -1.74 12.09 9.73
N ILE A 167 -2.63 11.10 9.54
CA ILE A 167 -3.99 11.34 9.04
C ILE A 167 -4.78 12.29 9.96
N LYS A 168 -4.77 12.04 11.28
CA LYS A 168 -5.45 12.93 12.23
C LYS A 168 -4.88 14.35 12.23
N GLN A 169 -3.56 14.47 12.11
CA GLN A 169 -2.90 15.77 12.06
C GLN A 169 -3.32 16.56 10.81
N TYR A 170 -3.34 15.92 9.64
CA TYR A 170 -3.86 16.54 8.42
C TYR A 170 -5.29 17.05 8.58
N VAL A 171 -6.18 16.23 9.15
CA VAL A 171 -7.58 16.60 9.39
C VAL A 171 -7.67 17.82 10.32
N GLN A 172 -6.91 17.83 11.41
CA GLN A 172 -6.89 18.95 12.36
C GLN A 172 -6.41 20.25 11.72
N GLU A 173 -5.35 20.19 10.91
CA GLU A 173 -4.73 21.38 10.33
C GLU A 173 -5.45 21.92 9.08
N ASN A 174 -6.18 21.07 8.35
CA ASN A 174 -6.69 21.43 7.01
C ASN A 174 -8.21 21.31 6.85
N LEU A 175 -8.90 20.53 7.70
CA LEU A 175 -10.33 20.24 7.53
C LEU A 175 -11.21 20.70 8.70
N SER A 176 -10.62 21.24 9.77
CA SER A 176 -11.33 21.69 10.98
C SER A 176 -11.97 23.07 10.87
#